data_AF-A0A920D1N7-F1
#
_entry.id   AF-A0A920D1N7-F1
#
_cell.length_a   1.000
_cell.length_b   1.000
_cell.length_c   1.000
_cell.angle_alpha   90.00
_cell.angle_beta   90.00
_cell.angle_gamma   90.00
#
_symmetry.space_group_name_H-M   'P 1'
#
loop_
_entity.id
_entity.type
_entity.pdbx_description
1 polymer ?
#
loop_
_entity_poly.entity_id
_entity_poly.type
_entity_poly.pdbx_seq_one_letter_code
_entity_poly.pdbx_strand_id
1 'polypeptide(L)'
;MRNVLRSKSNGRLTLWCCAFILCWIVWSAIHMQQVHAEAGAEAYTATVHATSLNVREEPAISATIIGSLKQGAEIQVLSEQFGWAEINFNSEQGWIAAHYLNKDPAVKTALVEEEAGKEEQTTASPSSEPESLVQATLGKVTGKVTADALRMRAEPDLQAEIIDLLPQSSALEISGQSGEWLEVTTADGQSGWVSGEFVALVEAGQSEPAPVATKPQDPPTPTPTKPRFDAAGLKNKRIVLDPGHGGSQPGTIGVKLGTLEKDLNLSTTKHVAEALKAAGAEVILTRDTDKFLDLSDRVEISQANKADVFISLHYNSGKANSRGIISFYYSEQRDKPLAADLQKALIAVTGMADGGDRFGNYHVLRNNTTPSVLLELGFLSNPKEEEAVNTVDYQRKVAEAVVQGLQQYFEPDKKE
;
A
#
# COMPACT_ATOMS: atom_id res chain seq x y z
N MET A 1 94.83 -8.41 10.69
CA MET A 1 95.20 -8.68 9.28
C MET A 1 94.05 -9.43 8.63
N ARG A 2 93.52 -8.93 7.49
CA ARG A 2 92.88 -9.64 6.36
C ARG A 2 91.92 -10.81 6.69
N ASN A 3 90.66 -10.88 6.27
CA ASN A 3 90.05 -10.42 5.04
C ASN A 3 88.52 -10.36 5.21
N VAL A 4 87.94 -9.31 4.65
CA VAL A 4 86.51 -9.18 4.35
C VAL A 4 86.22 -9.99 3.09
N LEU A 5 85.31 -10.96 3.16
CA LEU A 5 84.72 -11.61 1.98
C LEU A 5 83.30 -11.10 1.77
N ARG A 6 83.19 -10.24 0.74
CA ARG A 6 81.95 -9.86 0.07
C ARG A 6 81.35 -11.10 -0.60
N SER A 7 80.10 -11.42 -0.29
CA SER A 7 79.23 -12.14 -1.22
C SER A 7 78.35 -11.12 -1.94
N LYS A 8 78.61 -10.96 -3.24
CA LYS A 8 77.73 -10.29 -4.20
C LYS A 8 77.03 -11.41 -4.99
N SER A 9 75.72 -11.51 -4.86
CA SER A 9 74.87 -12.18 -5.86
C SER A 9 73.56 -11.41 -5.99
N ASN A 10 73.62 -10.24 -6.63
CA ASN A 10 72.45 -9.58 -7.21
C ASN A 10 72.58 -9.68 -8.73
N GLY A 11 71.50 -10.10 -9.39
CA GLY A 11 71.36 -9.96 -10.84
C GLY A 11 71.18 -11.27 -11.58
N ARG A 12 70.13 -12.03 -11.23
CA ARG A 12 69.42 -12.95 -12.15
C ARG A 12 68.13 -13.44 -11.51
N LEU A 13 67.22 -12.51 -11.25
CA LEU A 13 65.79 -12.79 -11.07
C LEU A 13 64.97 -11.59 -11.60
N THR A 14 65.37 -11.13 -12.78
CA THR A 14 64.62 -10.21 -13.62
C THR A 14 64.39 -10.99 -14.90
N LEU A 15 63.14 -11.05 -15.35
CA LEU A 15 62.57 -12.03 -16.28
C LEU A 15 62.29 -13.39 -15.63
N TRP A 16 61.06 -13.53 -15.13
CA TRP A 16 60.21 -14.73 -15.02
C TRP A 16 59.19 -14.65 -13.87
N CYS A 17 58.94 -13.45 -13.31
CA CYS A 17 57.72 -13.19 -12.52
C CYS A 17 56.67 -12.32 -13.23
N CYS A 18 56.90 -11.88 -14.48
CA CYS A 18 55.92 -11.10 -15.25
C CYS A 18 55.11 -11.92 -16.27
N ALA A 19 55.29 -13.25 -16.35
CA ALA A 19 54.60 -14.08 -17.36
C ALA A 19 53.58 -15.08 -16.79
N PHE A 20 53.44 -15.20 -15.46
CA PHE A 20 52.45 -16.09 -14.83
C PHE A 20 51.41 -15.38 -13.93
N ILE A 21 51.54 -14.07 -13.73
CA ILE A 21 50.48 -13.24 -13.10
C ILE A 21 49.58 -12.59 -14.18
N LEU A 22 50.00 -12.61 -15.46
CA LEU A 22 49.22 -12.09 -16.60
C LEU A 22 48.34 -13.14 -17.31
N CYS A 23 48.32 -14.40 -16.84
CA CYS A 23 47.45 -15.45 -17.39
C CYS A 23 46.40 -15.97 -16.39
N TRP A 24 46.35 -15.41 -15.17
CA TRP A 24 45.26 -15.63 -14.21
C TRP A 24 44.24 -14.49 -14.17
N ILE A 25 44.46 -13.43 -14.96
CA ILE A 25 43.56 -12.27 -15.08
C ILE A 25 42.68 -12.37 -16.35
N VAL A 26 42.88 -13.40 -17.19
CA VAL A 26 42.08 -13.61 -18.43
C VAL A 26 41.23 -14.91 -18.37
N TRP A 27 41.21 -15.62 -17.24
CA TRP A 27 40.38 -16.84 -17.07
C TRP A 27 39.46 -16.82 -15.84
N SER A 28 39.09 -15.63 -15.36
CA SER A 28 38.00 -15.42 -14.40
C SER A 28 36.91 -14.49 -14.94
N ALA A 29 36.89 -14.25 -16.26
CA ALA A 29 35.94 -13.38 -16.96
C ALA A 29 34.94 -14.14 -17.85
N ILE A 30 34.79 -15.46 -17.69
CA ILE A 30 33.79 -16.26 -18.41
C ILE A 30 33.23 -17.31 -17.44
N HIS A 31 32.33 -16.88 -16.57
CA HIS A 31 31.11 -17.57 -16.10
C HIS A 31 30.40 -16.64 -15.12
N MET A 32 30.24 -15.37 -15.50
CA MET A 32 29.18 -14.54 -14.94
C MET A 32 27.92 -15.01 -15.63
N GLN A 33 27.26 -15.97 -14.99
CA GLN A 33 25.98 -16.49 -15.43
C GLN A 33 25.04 -15.29 -15.60
N GLN A 34 24.56 -15.10 -16.82
CA GLN A 34 23.54 -14.10 -17.14
C GLN A 34 22.38 -14.31 -16.17
N VAL A 35 22.24 -13.39 -15.21
CA VAL A 35 20.94 -13.09 -14.65
C VAL A 35 20.14 -12.58 -15.85
N HIS A 36 19.20 -13.40 -16.29
CA HIS A 36 18.23 -13.00 -17.29
C HIS A 36 17.53 -11.74 -16.76
N ALA A 37 17.71 -10.63 -17.45
CA ALA A 37 16.81 -9.50 -17.36
C ALA A 37 15.42 -10.02 -17.74
N GLU A 38 14.46 -9.92 -16.81
CA GLU A 38 13.05 -10.06 -17.17
C GLU A 38 12.70 -8.96 -18.18
N ALA A 39 11.96 -9.35 -19.21
CA ALA A 39 11.65 -8.52 -20.35
C ALA A 39 10.99 -7.20 -19.92
N GLY A 40 11.64 -6.08 -20.21
CA GLY A 40 11.05 -4.74 -20.04
C GLY A 40 9.80 -4.61 -20.90
N ALA A 41 8.76 -4.01 -20.33
CA ALA A 41 7.56 -3.62 -21.06
C ALA A 41 7.96 -2.82 -22.32
N GLU A 42 7.44 -3.21 -23.49
CA GLU A 42 7.78 -2.58 -24.77
C GLU A 42 7.43 -1.09 -24.77
N ALA A 43 8.25 -0.27 -25.43
CA ALA A 43 8.04 1.16 -25.54
C ALA A 43 6.67 1.48 -26.15
N TYR A 44 5.93 2.43 -25.56
CA TYR A 44 4.60 2.82 -26.02
C TYR A 44 4.36 4.32 -25.88
N THR A 45 3.39 4.84 -26.63
CA THR A 45 2.99 6.25 -26.55
C THR A 45 1.91 6.44 -25.49
N ALA A 46 2.01 7.50 -24.69
CA ALA A 46 1.03 7.85 -23.67
C ALA A 46 0.70 9.34 -23.70
N THR A 47 -0.44 9.71 -23.13
CA THR A 47 -0.80 11.13 -22.93
C THR A 47 -0.82 11.47 -21.45
N VAL A 48 -0.28 12.63 -21.08
CA VAL A 48 -0.30 13.11 -19.69
C VAL A 48 -1.69 13.64 -19.35
N HIS A 49 -2.35 13.08 -18.33
CA HIS A 49 -3.65 13.60 -17.88
C HIS A 49 -3.56 14.53 -16.66
N ALA A 50 -2.37 14.65 -16.05
CA ALA A 50 -2.11 15.62 -14.98
C ALA A 50 -1.96 17.05 -15.52
N THR A 51 -2.48 18.04 -14.79
CA THR A 51 -2.35 19.48 -15.13
C THR A 51 -0.89 19.94 -15.23
N SER A 52 -0.01 19.37 -14.39
CA SER A 52 1.45 19.51 -14.45
C SER A 52 2.10 18.27 -13.84
N LEU A 53 2.96 17.61 -14.60
CA LEU A 53 3.68 16.40 -14.21
C LEU A 53 5.18 16.66 -14.16
N ASN A 54 5.82 16.47 -13.00
CA ASN A 54 7.26 16.67 -12.85
C ASN A 54 8.04 15.55 -13.56
N VAL A 55 9.10 15.93 -14.27
CA VAL A 55 10.11 15.03 -14.83
C VAL A 55 11.33 15.05 -13.93
N ARG A 56 11.85 13.87 -13.56
CA ARG A 56 12.93 13.70 -12.58
C ARG A 56 14.14 12.96 -13.17
N GLU A 57 15.31 13.10 -12.55
CA GLU A 57 16.54 12.41 -12.98
C GLU A 57 16.52 10.90 -12.69
N GLU A 58 15.81 10.46 -11.65
CA GLU A 58 15.73 9.07 -11.21
C GLU A 58 14.27 8.69 -10.89
N PRO A 59 13.91 7.38 -10.89
CA PRO A 59 12.57 6.88 -10.56
C PRO A 59 12.31 6.92 -9.05
N ALA A 60 12.43 8.11 -8.46
CA ALA A 60 12.26 8.34 -7.04
C ALA A 60 11.60 9.70 -6.76
N ILE A 61 10.71 9.75 -5.77
CA ILE A 61 10.00 10.98 -5.39
C ILE A 61 10.93 12.06 -4.81
N SER A 62 12.10 11.65 -4.31
CA SER A 62 13.16 12.52 -3.79
C SER A 62 14.14 13.03 -4.85
N ALA A 63 14.09 12.51 -6.08
CA ALA A 63 15.04 12.85 -7.14
C ALA A 63 14.87 14.29 -7.64
N THR A 64 15.95 14.88 -8.15
CA THR A 64 15.97 16.22 -8.73
C THR A 64 14.90 16.36 -9.81
N ILE A 65 14.18 17.48 -9.80
CA ILE A 65 13.21 17.81 -10.86
C ILE A 65 13.96 18.54 -11.97
N ILE A 66 13.96 17.96 -13.17
CA ILE A 66 14.63 18.50 -14.37
C ILE A 66 13.67 19.17 -15.34
N GLY A 67 12.36 19.03 -15.11
CA GLY A 67 11.35 19.76 -15.86
C GLY A 67 9.93 19.35 -15.51
N SER A 68 9.00 19.72 -16.37
CA SER A 68 7.60 19.32 -16.25
C SER A 68 6.90 19.17 -17.60
N LEU A 69 5.88 18.33 -17.62
CA LEU A 69 4.96 18.11 -18.74
C LEU A 69 3.59 18.65 -18.37
N LYS A 70 2.88 19.21 -19.36
CA LYS A 70 1.52 19.72 -19.20
C LYS A 70 0.50 18.65 -19.54
N GLN A 71 -0.73 18.85 -19.09
CA GLN A 71 -1.86 18.03 -19.51
C GLN A 71 -2.00 18.00 -21.03
N GLY A 72 -2.30 16.82 -21.56
CA GLY A 72 -2.40 16.54 -22.98
C GLY A 72 -1.05 16.36 -23.68
N ALA A 73 0.09 16.47 -22.98
CA ALA A 73 1.38 16.19 -23.59
C ALA A 73 1.48 14.73 -24.01
N GLU A 74 1.78 14.50 -25.29
CA GLU A 74 2.09 13.18 -25.81
C GLU A 74 3.56 12.86 -25.56
N ILE A 75 3.82 11.66 -25.07
CA ILE A 75 5.16 11.19 -24.73
C ILE A 75 5.40 9.77 -25.21
N GLN A 76 6.65 9.45 -25.49
CA GLN A 76 7.11 8.08 -25.69
C GLN A 76 7.66 7.57 -24.36
N VAL A 77 7.02 6.53 -23.83
CA VAL A 77 7.53 5.76 -22.69
C VAL A 77 8.48 4.71 -23.22
N LEU A 78 9.69 4.69 -22.68
CA LEU A 78 10.80 3.81 -23.09
C LEU A 78 10.80 2.52 -22.25
N SER A 79 10.51 2.66 -20.96
CA SER A 79 10.39 1.55 -20.02
C SER A 79 9.49 1.96 -18.86
N GLU A 80 8.95 0.98 -18.14
CA GLU A 80 8.33 1.22 -16.85
C GLU A 80 8.90 0.28 -15.79
N GLN A 81 9.17 0.82 -14.61
CA GLN A 81 9.60 0.06 -13.46
C GLN A 81 9.10 0.74 -12.18
N PHE A 82 8.57 -0.06 -11.25
CA PHE A 82 8.20 0.38 -9.91
C PHE A 82 7.28 1.63 -9.88
N GLY A 83 6.34 1.75 -10.83
CA GLY A 83 5.39 2.88 -10.91
C GLY A 83 5.95 4.15 -11.57
N TRP A 84 7.16 4.08 -12.13
CA TRP A 84 7.79 5.13 -12.91
C TRP A 84 7.89 4.75 -14.37
N ALA A 85 7.62 5.71 -15.25
CA ALA A 85 7.83 5.63 -16.67
C ALA A 85 9.09 6.41 -17.04
N GLU A 86 10.01 5.75 -17.74
CA GLU A 86 11.19 6.35 -18.33
C GLU A 86 10.80 7.00 -19.66
N ILE A 87 11.22 8.25 -19.86
CA ILE A 87 10.97 9.03 -21.06
C ILE A 87 12.25 9.72 -21.53
N ASN A 88 12.28 10.12 -22.80
CA ASN A 88 13.27 11.08 -23.27
C ASN A 88 12.73 12.50 -23.08
N PHE A 89 13.47 13.34 -22.36
CA PHE A 89 13.09 14.72 -22.05
C PHE A 89 14.28 15.65 -22.30
N ASN A 90 14.14 16.60 -23.22
CA ASN A 90 15.20 17.55 -23.62
C ASN A 90 16.54 16.89 -24.06
N SER A 91 16.48 15.69 -24.67
CA SER A 91 17.65 14.89 -25.09
C SER A 91 18.38 14.18 -23.94
N GLU A 92 17.78 14.13 -22.74
CA GLU A 92 18.24 13.37 -21.58
C GLU A 92 17.15 12.38 -21.12
N GLN A 93 17.54 11.34 -20.38
CA GLN A 93 16.60 10.42 -19.76
C GLN A 93 15.94 11.06 -18.54
N GLY A 94 14.62 10.93 -18.44
CA GLY A 94 13.85 11.43 -17.33
C GLY A 94 12.79 10.44 -16.89
N TRP A 95 12.39 10.54 -15.64
CA TRP A 95 11.42 9.66 -15.00
C TRP A 95 10.20 10.44 -14.59
N ILE A 96 9.03 9.90 -14.90
CA ILE A 96 7.73 10.46 -14.56
C ILE A 96 6.88 9.40 -13.86
N ALA A 97 5.98 9.83 -13.00
CA ALA A 97 5.06 8.90 -12.34
C ALA A 97 4.07 8.34 -13.37
N ALA A 98 4.15 7.02 -13.63
CA ALA A 98 3.39 6.32 -14.66
C ALA A 98 1.88 6.42 -14.47
N HIS A 99 1.41 6.59 -13.23
CA HIS A 99 -0.01 6.73 -12.91
C HIS A 99 -0.65 8.03 -13.40
N TYR A 100 0.13 8.98 -13.92
CA TYR A 100 -0.39 10.20 -14.58
C TYR A 100 -0.51 10.07 -16.10
N LEU A 101 -0.29 8.86 -16.63
CA LEU A 101 -0.35 8.57 -18.06
C LEU A 101 -1.66 7.89 -18.41
N ASN A 102 -2.31 8.38 -19.46
CA ASN A 102 -3.37 7.64 -20.13
C ASN A 102 -2.74 6.81 -21.26
N LYS A 103 -2.90 5.49 -21.17
CA LYS A 103 -2.33 4.50 -22.08
C LYS A 103 -3.42 4.04 -23.04
N ASP A 104 -3.72 4.86 -24.03
CA ASP A 104 -4.72 4.50 -25.03
C ASP A 104 -4.02 3.79 -26.22
N PRO A 105 -4.40 2.56 -26.60
CA PRO A 105 -3.70 1.80 -27.64
C PRO A 105 -3.98 2.28 -29.09
N ALA A 106 -4.63 3.43 -29.27
CA ALA A 106 -5.20 3.85 -30.54
C ALA A 106 -4.46 5.00 -31.26
N VAL A 107 -3.12 4.99 -31.32
CA VAL A 107 -2.38 5.74 -32.36
C VAL A 107 -1.12 4.98 -32.78
N LYS A 108 -1.27 3.97 -33.64
CA LYS A 108 -0.17 3.57 -34.54
C LYS A 108 -0.21 4.49 -35.75
N THR A 109 0.67 5.49 -35.81
CA THR A 109 0.95 6.19 -37.08
C THR A 109 2.35 5.84 -37.57
N ALA A 110 2.32 4.96 -38.58
CA ALA A 110 3.25 4.73 -39.68
C ALA A 110 4.51 5.60 -39.81
N LEU A 111 5.65 4.91 -39.97
CA LEU A 111 6.59 5.14 -41.07
C LEU A 111 7.06 3.76 -41.64
N VAL A 112 6.54 3.46 -42.84
CA VAL A 112 7.11 2.83 -44.07
C VAL A 112 8.24 1.76 -43.93
N GLU A 113 8.31 0.59 -44.60
CA GLU A 113 7.90 0.11 -45.95
C GLU A 113 7.65 -1.42 -45.99
N GLU A 114 6.74 -1.83 -46.90
CA GLU A 114 6.70 -2.98 -47.85
C GLU A 114 7.51 -4.28 -47.60
N GLU A 115 7.10 -5.52 -47.95
CA GLU A 115 6.17 -6.06 -48.95
C GLU A 115 5.71 -7.50 -48.57
N ALA A 116 4.50 -7.85 -49.05
CA ALA A 116 4.04 -9.12 -49.65
C ALA A 116 4.14 -10.48 -48.92
N GLY A 117 2.96 -11.11 -48.75
CA GLY A 117 2.84 -12.57 -48.68
C GLY A 117 1.49 -13.07 -48.16
N LYS A 118 0.54 -13.34 -49.08
CA LYS A 118 -0.76 -14.00 -48.84
C LYS A 118 -0.60 -15.41 -48.24
N GLU A 119 -1.50 -15.81 -47.33
CA GLU A 119 -2.55 -16.79 -47.62
C GLU A 119 -3.47 -17.03 -46.40
N GLU A 120 -4.71 -17.34 -46.74
CA GLU A 120 -5.88 -17.53 -45.88
C GLU A 120 -6.11 -19.04 -45.74
N GLN A 121 -6.18 -19.58 -44.52
CA GLN A 121 -6.86 -20.87 -44.33
C GLN A 121 -7.43 -21.06 -42.93
N THR A 122 -8.74 -21.26 -42.93
CA THR A 122 -9.59 -21.77 -41.86
C THR A 122 -9.10 -23.09 -41.28
N THR A 123 -9.22 -23.30 -39.96
CA THR A 123 -9.88 -24.48 -39.34
C THR A 123 -9.90 -24.39 -37.80
N ALA A 124 -11.11 -24.52 -37.25
CA ALA A 124 -11.53 -25.30 -36.07
C ALA A 124 -10.74 -25.23 -34.73
N SER A 125 -11.47 -24.86 -33.67
CA SER A 125 -11.24 -25.33 -32.30
C SER A 125 -11.15 -26.86 -32.22
N PRO A 126 -10.37 -27.36 -31.25
CA PRO A 126 -10.96 -28.29 -30.31
C PRO A 126 -10.68 -27.93 -28.84
N SER A 127 -11.72 -28.13 -28.05
CA SER A 127 -11.69 -28.41 -26.62
C SER A 127 -10.94 -29.72 -26.36
N SER A 128 -10.07 -29.74 -25.35
CA SER A 128 -9.99 -30.80 -24.32
C SER A 128 -8.80 -30.57 -23.40
N GLU A 129 -9.07 -30.60 -22.09
CA GLU A 129 -8.09 -30.93 -21.04
C GLU A 129 -7.29 -32.21 -21.38
N PRO A 130 -6.15 -32.41 -20.70
CA PRO A 130 -6.14 -33.57 -19.81
C PRO A 130 -5.55 -33.26 -18.42
N GLU A 131 -6.21 -33.86 -17.42
CA GLU A 131 -5.74 -34.03 -16.05
C GLU A 131 -4.38 -34.77 -15.97
N SER A 132 -3.59 -34.33 -14.98
CA SER A 132 -2.86 -35.12 -13.97
C SER A 132 -1.94 -36.27 -14.42
N LEU A 133 -0.66 -36.13 -14.06
CA LEU A 133 0.06 -37.00 -13.11
C LEU A 133 1.57 -36.78 -13.28
N VAL A 134 2.25 -36.14 -12.31
CA VAL A 134 3.37 -36.75 -11.55
C VAL A 134 3.54 -35.98 -10.24
N GLN A 135 2.95 -36.52 -9.18
CA GLN A 135 3.30 -36.22 -7.81
C GLN A 135 4.47 -37.14 -7.43
N ALA A 136 5.64 -36.57 -7.14
CA ALA A 136 6.72 -37.32 -6.48
C ALA A 136 7.69 -36.38 -5.74
N THR A 137 7.43 -36.26 -4.43
CA THR A 137 8.44 -36.09 -3.37
C THR A 137 9.33 -34.84 -3.40
N LEU A 138 8.75 -33.70 -3.04
CA LEU A 138 9.43 -32.62 -2.32
C LEU A 138 8.51 -32.20 -1.18
N GLY A 139 9.09 -31.98 0.01
CA GLY A 139 8.34 -31.79 1.25
C GLY A 139 7.31 -30.67 1.14
N LYS A 140 6.22 -30.81 1.89
CA LYS A 140 5.17 -29.79 2.03
C LYS A 140 5.83 -28.48 2.44
N VAL A 141 5.97 -27.54 1.50
CA VAL A 141 6.53 -26.22 1.80
C VAL A 141 5.43 -25.43 2.49
N THR A 142 5.69 -25.06 3.73
CA THR A 142 4.77 -24.24 4.52
C THR A 142 5.36 -22.85 4.70
N GLY A 143 4.51 -21.83 4.77
CA GLY A 143 4.92 -20.46 5.02
C GLY A 143 4.13 -19.83 6.16
N LYS A 144 4.65 -18.75 6.70
CA LYS A 144 3.91 -17.85 7.59
C LYS A 144 3.90 -16.44 7.02
N VAL A 145 2.75 -15.79 7.09
CA VAL A 145 2.62 -14.38 6.75
C VAL A 145 3.49 -13.54 7.70
N THR A 146 4.40 -12.73 7.16
CA THR A 146 5.28 -11.83 7.93
C THR A 146 4.69 -10.44 8.08
N ALA A 147 3.86 -10.01 7.12
CA ALA A 147 3.11 -8.76 7.17
C ALA A 147 1.98 -8.81 8.21
N ASP A 148 1.57 -7.66 8.73
CA ASP A 148 0.48 -7.57 9.70
C ASP A 148 -0.86 -8.08 9.13
N ALA A 149 -1.07 -7.88 7.82
CA ALA A 149 -2.16 -8.43 7.04
C ALA A 149 -1.78 -8.50 5.54
N LEU A 150 -1.79 -9.71 4.96
CA LEU A 150 -1.41 -9.96 3.58
C LEU A 150 -2.65 -10.20 2.72
N ARG A 151 -2.79 -9.42 1.64
CA ARG A 151 -3.91 -9.57 0.69
C ARG A 151 -3.72 -10.84 -0.14
N MET A 152 -4.71 -11.74 -0.08
CA MET A 152 -4.80 -12.92 -0.94
C MET A 152 -5.72 -12.61 -2.12
N ARG A 153 -5.29 -12.95 -3.32
CA ARG A 153 -5.93 -12.57 -4.59
C ARG A 153 -6.34 -13.78 -5.42
N ALA A 154 -7.30 -13.58 -6.31
CA ALA A 154 -7.74 -14.60 -7.25
C ALA A 154 -6.66 -14.98 -8.28
N GLU A 155 -5.83 -14.02 -8.68
CA GLU A 155 -4.76 -14.18 -9.69
C GLU A 155 -3.45 -13.54 -9.20
N PRO A 156 -2.27 -13.95 -9.72
CA PRO A 156 -0.95 -13.47 -9.28
C PRO A 156 -0.60 -12.09 -9.86
N ASP A 157 -1.45 -11.10 -9.63
CA ASP A 157 -1.22 -9.73 -10.05
C ASP A 157 -1.86 -8.70 -9.11
N LEU A 158 -1.39 -7.45 -9.18
CA LEU A 158 -1.83 -6.38 -8.27
C LEU A 158 -3.23 -5.83 -8.57
N GLN A 159 -3.79 -6.14 -9.74
CA GLN A 159 -5.12 -5.73 -10.20
C GLN A 159 -6.19 -6.81 -9.96
N ALA A 160 -5.78 -8.05 -9.68
CA ALA A 160 -6.66 -9.16 -9.37
C ALA A 160 -7.54 -8.90 -8.15
N GLU A 161 -8.75 -9.47 -8.16
CA GLU A 161 -9.68 -9.39 -7.03
C GLU A 161 -9.01 -9.90 -5.74
N ILE A 162 -9.14 -9.13 -4.66
CA ILE A 162 -8.70 -9.55 -3.33
C ILE A 162 -9.81 -10.43 -2.77
N ILE A 163 -9.51 -11.72 -2.61
CA ILE A 163 -10.46 -12.72 -2.14
C ILE A 163 -10.36 -12.97 -0.63
N ASP A 164 -9.24 -12.61 0.00
CA ASP A 164 -9.07 -12.65 1.45
C ASP A 164 -7.97 -11.71 1.98
N LEU A 165 -7.92 -11.54 3.30
CA LEU A 165 -6.90 -10.79 4.02
C LEU A 165 -6.33 -11.63 5.17
N LEU A 166 -5.11 -12.11 5.02
CA LEU A 166 -4.46 -13.07 5.90
C LEU A 166 -3.69 -12.35 7.02
N PRO A 167 -4.04 -12.51 8.30
CA PRO A 167 -3.30 -11.90 9.41
C PRO A 167 -1.85 -12.36 9.50
N GLN A 168 -1.00 -11.58 10.19
CA GLN A 168 0.36 -12.01 10.54
C GLN A 168 0.37 -13.39 11.19
N SER A 169 1.42 -14.17 10.90
CA SER A 169 1.59 -15.55 11.35
C SER A 169 0.56 -16.55 10.83
N SER A 170 -0.35 -16.15 9.93
CA SER A 170 -1.23 -17.11 9.24
C SER A 170 -0.40 -18.18 8.55
N ALA A 171 -0.76 -19.44 8.81
CA ALA A 171 -0.09 -20.59 8.22
C ALA A 171 -0.59 -20.82 6.79
N LEU A 172 0.35 -21.00 5.87
CA LEU A 172 0.09 -21.17 4.45
C LEU A 172 0.71 -22.48 3.98
N GLU A 173 -0.06 -23.26 3.22
CA GLU A 173 0.47 -24.34 2.41
C GLU A 173 0.80 -23.78 1.04
N ILE A 174 2.05 -23.89 0.60
CA ILE A 174 2.48 -23.31 -0.68
C ILE A 174 2.44 -24.40 -1.74
N SER A 175 1.63 -24.20 -2.77
CA SER A 175 1.39 -25.17 -3.85
C SER A 175 2.08 -24.80 -5.16
N GLY A 176 2.44 -23.53 -5.34
CA GLY A 176 3.01 -23.03 -6.59
C GLY A 176 3.61 -21.63 -6.46
N GLN A 177 4.29 -21.19 -7.52
CA GLN A 177 4.85 -19.84 -7.62
C GLN A 177 4.74 -19.34 -9.07
N SER A 178 4.39 -18.08 -9.25
CA SER A 178 4.35 -17.38 -10.53
C SER A 178 4.96 -15.98 -10.33
N GLY A 179 6.18 -15.78 -10.83
CA GLY A 179 6.96 -14.56 -10.54
C GLY A 179 7.17 -14.38 -9.04
N GLU A 180 6.82 -13.20 -8.51
CA GLU A 180 6.89 -12.87 -7.08
C GLU A 180 5.68 -13.35 -6.26
N TRP A 181 4.72 -14.04 -6.90
CA TRP A 181 3.51 -14.51 -6.24
C TRP A 181 3.60 -15.97 -5.85
N LEU A 182 3.17 -16.28 -4.64
CA LEU A 182 3.00 -17.64 -4.14
C LEU A 182 1.53 -18.03 -4.24
N GLU A 183 1.27 -19.19 -4.83
CA GLU A 183 -0.02 -19.85 -4.73
C GLU A 183 -0.08 -20.56 -3.38
N VAL A 184 -1.10 -20.22 -2.59
CA VAL A 184 -1.22 -20.64 -1.20
C VAL A 184 -2.60 -21.19 -0.91
N THR A 185 -2.65 -22.12 0.04
CA THR A 185 -3.89 -22.61 0.65
C THR A 185 -3.86 -22.34 2.16
N THR A 186 -4.93 -21.74 2.67
CA THR A 186 -5.11 -21.39 4.08
C THR A 186 -5.56 -22.60 4.91
N ALA A 187 -5.50 -22.48 6.24
CA ALA A 187 -5.87 -23.57 7.16
C ALA A 187 -7.36 -23.98 7.08
N ASP A 188 -8.24 -23.08 6.64
CA ASP A 188 -9.66 -23.33 6.36
C ASP A 188 -9.92 -23.81 4.92
N GLY A 189 -8.87 -23.97 4.11
CA GLY A 189 -8.92 -24.61 2.79
C GLY A 189 -9.21 -23.67 1.62
N GLN A 190 -9.12 -22.35 1.80
CA GLN A 190 -9.24 -21.39 0.70
C GLN A 190 -7.91 -21.26 -0.04
N SER A 191 -7.96 -21.24 -1.37
CA SER A 191 -6.77 -21.10 -2.22
C SER A 191 -6.74 -19.75 -2.92
N GLY A 192 -5.54 -19.20 -3.12
CA GLY A 192 -5.33 -17.92 -3.80
C GLY A 192 -3.85 -17.57 -3.93
N TRP A 193 -3.59 -16.33 -4.36
CA TRP A 193 -2.24 -15.81 -4.62
C TRP A 193 -1.87 -14.71 -3.65
N VAL A 194 -0.66 -14.77 -3.08
CA VAL A 194 -0.11 -13.75 -2.19
C VAL A 194 1.29 -13.33 -2.64
N SER A 195 1.71 -12.10 -2.33
CA SER A 195 3.09 -11.69 -2.59
C SER A 195 4.07 -12.46 -1.70
N GLY A 196 5.07 -13.09 -2.32
CA GLY A 196 6.09 -13.89 -1.65
C GLY A 196 7.02 -13.07 -0.75
N GLU A 197 7.15 -11.77 -0.97
CA GLU A 197 7.91 -10.85 -0.11
C GLU A 197 7.41 -10.88 1.35
N PHE A 198 6.11 -11.15 1.53
CA PHE A 198 5.45 -11.15 2.82
C PHE A 198 5.20 -12.55 3.40
N VAL A 199 5.91 -13.57 2.90
CA VAL A 199 5.81 -14.95 3.37
C VAL A 199 7.18 -15.48 3.77
N ALA A 200 7.35 -15.80 5.05
CA ALA A 200 8.51 -16.53 5.54
C ALA A 200 8.31 -18.02 5.32
N LEU A 201 9.15 -18.63 4.47
CA LEU A 201 9.14 -20.07 4.24
C LEU A 201 9.67 -20.82 5.48
N VAL A 202 8.98 -21.89 5.84
CA VAL A 202 9.35 -22.84 6.90
C VAL A 202 9.70 -24.15 6.22
N GLU A 203 10.98 -24.50 6.18
CA GLU A 203 11.44 -25.77 5.63
C GLU A 203 11.07 -26.94 6.57
N ALA A 204 10.56 -28.02 5.97
CA ALA A 204 10.24 -29.25 6.68
C ALA A 204 11.53 -29.91 7.18
N GLY A 205 11.90 -29.66 8.45
CA GLY A 205 13.07 -30.29 9.07
C GLY A 205 13.59 -29.64 10.35
N GLN A 206 13.16 -28.42 10.70
CA GLN A 206 13.49 -27.82 11.99
C GLN A 206 12.35 -28.02 12.99
N SER A 207 12.49 -29.07 13.82
CA SER A 207 11.67 -29.26 15.01
C SER A 207 11.85 -28.08 15.96
N GLU A 208 10.73 -27.47 16.34
CA GLU A 208 10.63 -26.48 17.41
C GLU A 208 11.27 -27.04 18.71
N PRO A 209 12.08 -26.26 19.47
CA PRO A 209 12.59 -26.75 20.74
C PRO A 209 11.42 -26.94 21.71
N ALA A 210 11.39 -28.12 22.35
CA ALA A 210 10.43 -28.42 23.42
C ALA A 210 10.44 -27.31 24.50
N PRO A 211 9.28 -27.00 25.11
CA PRO A 211 9.18 -25.91 26.06
C PRO A 211 10.01 -26.23 27.31
N VAL A 212 11.05 -25.42 27.54
CA VAL A 212 11.79 -25.43 28.80
C VAL A 212 10.83 -24.93 29.88
N ALA A 213 10.60 -25.75 30.89
CA ALA A 213 9.79 -25.41 32.05
C ALA A 213 10.40 -24.19 32.78
N THR A 214 9.81 -23.03 32.60
CA THR A 214 10.03 -21.86 33.47
C THR A 214 8.89 -21.74 34.48
N LYS A 215 9.29 -21.37 35.71
CA LYS A 215 8.50 -21.12 36.92
C LYS A 215 7.28 -20.17 36.71
N PRO A 216 6.34 -20.10 37.69
CA PRO A 216 4.94 -19.75 37.49
C PRO A 216 4.71 -18.48 36.68
N GLN A 217 3.89 -18.62 35.65
CA GLN A 217 3.44 -17.54 34.77
C GLN A 217 2.62 -16.52 35.58
N ASP A 218 2.91 -15.24 35.34
CA ASP A 218 1.96 -14.16 35.51
C ASP A 218 0.63 -14.53 34.80
N PRO A 219 -0.53 -14.10 35.31
CA PRO A 219 -1.82 -14.46 34.73
C PRO A 219 -1.85 -14.14 33.24
N PRO A 220 -2.48 -15.01 32.42
CA PRO A 220 -2.49 -14.84 30.97
C PRO A 220 -3.06 -13.48 30.61
N THR A 221 -2.30 -12.72 29.82
CA THR A 221 -2.79 -11.53 29.14
C THR A 221 -4.07 -11.91 28.40
N PRO A 222 -5.21 -11.20 28.62
CA PRO A 222 -6.46 -11.58 28.00
C PRO A 222 -6.32 -11.52 26.49
N THR A 223 -6.69 -12.61 25.81
CA THR A 223 -6.95 -12.64 24.37
C THR A 223 -7.82 -11.42 24.01
N PRO A 224 -7.49 -10.62 22.99
CA PRO A 224 -8.29 -9.45 22.64
C PRO A 224 -9.69 -9.93 22.26
N THR A 225 -10.61 -9.76 23.19
CA THR A 225 -12.03 -10.03 22.99
C THR A 225 -12.52 -8.94 22.06
N LYS A 226 -13.26 -9.31 21.01
CA LYS A 226 -13.93 -8.35 20.11
C LYS A 226 -14.57 -7.24 20.97
N PRO A 227 -14.28 -5.95 20.72
CA PRO A 227 -14.83 -4.87 21.54
C PRO A 227 -16.36 -5.00 21.58
N ARG A 228 -16.92 -5.15 22.78
CA ARG A 228 -18.36 -5.22 22.97
C ARG A 228 -18.87 -3.78 23.08
N PHE A 229 -19.17 -3.18 21.94
CA PHE A 229 -19.87 -1.90 21.91
C PHE A 229 -21.29 -2.13 22.42
N ASP A 230 -21.71 -1.40 23.44
CA ASP A 230 -23.10 -1.35 23.83
C ASP A 230 -23.90 -0.57 22.77
N ALA A 231 -25.15 -0.95 22.54
CA ALA A 231 -26.00 -0.29 21.53
C ALA A 231 -26.62 1.04 22.04
N ALA A 232 -26.13 1.57 23.16
CA ALA A 232 -26.68 2.78 23.76
C ALA A 232 -26.52 3.96 22.79
N GLY A 233 -27.57 4.79 22.63
CA GLY A 233 -27.56 6.01 21.81
C GLY A 233 -27.51 5.87 20.27
N LEU A 234 -27.00 4.76 19.72
CA LEU A 234 -26.74 4.64 18.28
C LEU A 234 -27.78 3.84 17.50
N LYS A 235 -28.70 3.15 18.19
CA LYS A 235 -29.74 2.37 17.53
C LYS A 235 -30.57 3.22 16.56
N ASN A 236 -30.66 2.77 15.30
CA ASN A 236 -31.37 3.42 14.20
C ASN A 236 -30.82 4.81 13.81
N LYS A 237 -29.64 5.21 14.30
CA LYS A 237 -28.96 6.41 13.82
C LYS A 237 -28.31 6.13 12.48
N ARG A 238 -28.53 7.00 11.51
CA ARG A 238 -27.97 6.89 10.17
C ARG A 238 -26.71 7.72 10.05
N ILE A 239 -25.59 7.04 9.88
CA ILE A 239 -24.26 7.63 9.85
C ILE A 239 -23.69 7.45 8.46
N VAL A 240 -23.35 8.55 7.80
CA VAL A 240 -22.60 8.50 6.54
C VAL A 240 -21.13 8.70 6.86
N LEU A 241 -20.32 7.73 6.47
CA LEU A 241 -18.87 7.77 6.56
C LEU A 241 -18.29 8.04 5.17
N ASP A 242 -17.37 9.00 5.12
CA ASP A 242 -16.71 9.43 3.90
C ASP A 242 -15.21 9.17 3.98
N PRO A 243 -14.71 8.04 3.45
CA PRO A 243 -13.28 7.86 3.30
C PRO A 243 -12.76 8.88 2.27
N GLY A 244 -11.92 9.82 2.73
CA GLY A 244 -11.35 10.88 1.90
C GLY A 244 -10.60 10.34 0.68
N HIS A 245 -10.55 11.13 -0.39
CA HIS A 245 -9.87 10.81 -1.66
C HIS A 245 -10.40 9.54 -2.34
N GLY A 246 -9.55 8.82 -3.10
CA GLY A 246 -9.89 7.58 -3.79
C GLY A 246 -9.62 7.65 -5.31
N GLY A 247 -9.41 6.49 -5.92
CA GLY A 247 -9.06 6.36 -7.33
C GLY A 247 -7.76 7.09 -7.65
N SER A 248 -7.82 8.04 -8.59
CA SER A 248 -6.68 8.86 -9.01
C SER A 248 -6.23 9.90 -8.00
N GLN A 249 -6.97 10.11 -6.90
CA GLN A 249 -6.56 10.99 -5.80
C GLN A 249 -5.92 10.15 -4.68
N PRO A 250 -4.58 10.10 -4.57
CA PRO A 250 -3.92 9.36 -3.51
C PRO A 250 -4.05 10.04 -2.14
N GLY A 251 -4.36 11.35 -2.14
CA GLY A 251 -4.20 12.21 -0.97
C GLY A 251 -2.72 12.41 -0.64
N THR A 252 -2.43 12.56 0.64
CA THR A 252 -1.06 12.62 1.16
C THR A 252 -0.34 11.28 0.93
N ILE A 253 0.93 11.35 0.58
CA ILE A 253 1.82 10.19 0.55
C ILE A 253 2.75 10.31 1.76
N GLY A 254 2.74 9.29 2.60
CA GLY A 254 3.56 9.24 3.81
C GLY A 254 5.05 9.21 3.50
N VAL A 255 5.83 9.84 4.37
CA VAL A 255 7.24 10.18 4.10
C VAL A 255 8.23 9.06 4.41
N LYS A 256 7.83 8.06 5.20
CA LYS A 256 8.65 6.94 5.65
C LYS A 256 8.23 5.61 5.03
N LEU A 257 6.94 5.30 5.00
CA LEU A 257 6.43 4.03 4.48
C LEU A 257 5.84 4.16 3.08
N GLY A 258 5.70 5.39 2.55
CA GLY A 258 5.00 5.62 1.28
C GLY A 258 3.49 5.40 1.38
N THR A 259 2.93 5.50 2.60
CA THR A 259 1.51 5.23 2.86
C THR A 259 0.63 6.13 2.00
N LEU A 260 -0.30 5.55 1.25
CA LEU A 260 -1.30 6.32 0.51
C LEU A 260 -2.47 6.67 1.43
N GLU A 261 -2.76 7.96 1.60
CA GLU A 261 -3.85 8.43 2.46
C GLU A 261 -5.20 7.83 2.05
N LYS A 262 -5.48 7.69 0.74
CA LYS A 262 -6.74 7.11 0.24
C LYS A 262 -6.99 5.67 0.73
N ASP A 263 -5.94 4.88 0.88
CA ASP A 263 -6.01 3.47 1.26
C ASP A 263 -6.19 3.37 2.77
N LEU A 264 -5.44 4.19 3.51
CA LEU A 264 -5.56 4.27 4.96
C LEU A 264 -6.93 4.83 5.38
N ASN A 265 -7.42 5.87 4.70
CA ASN A 265 -8.77 6.40 4.89
C ASN A 265 -9.83 5.31 4.71
N LEU A 266 -9.73 4.50 3.65
CA LEU A 266 -10.67 3.41 3.39
C LEU A 266 -10.59 2.31 4.45
N SER A 267 -9.38 1.89 4.82
CA SER A 267 -9.13 0.86 5.84
C SER A 267 -9.71 1.28 7.20
N THR A 268 -9.33 2.46 7.67
CA THR A 268 -9.83 2.98 8.95
C THR A 268 -11.34 3.14 8.93
N THR A 269 -11.91 3.66 7.84
CA THR A 269 -13.37 3.81 7.72
C THR A 269 -14.11 2.48 7.78
N LYS A 270 -13.55 1.39 7.23
CA LYS A 270 -14.15 0.05 7.34
C LYS A 270 -14.22 -0.43 8.79
N HIS A 271 -13.15 -0.23 9.57
CA HIS A 271 -13.17 -0.54 11.00
C HIS A 271 -14.19 0.31 11.77
N VAL A 272 -14.27 1.61 11.47
CA VAL A 272 -15.31 2.50 12.05
C VAL A 272 -16.71 2.01 11.68
N ALA A 273 -16.94 1.65 10.43
CA ALA A 273 -18.23 1.15 9.95
C ALA A 273 -18.66 -0.14 10.66
N GLU A 274 -17.74 -1.09 10.83
CA GLU A 274 -17.99 -2.33 11.56
C GLU A 274 -18.38 -2.08 13.01
N ALA A 275 -17.65 -1.20 13.70
CA ALA A 275 -17.92 -0.84 15.09
C ALA A 275 -19.29 -0.16 15.26
N LEU A 276 -19.62 0.80 14.39
CA LEU A 276 -20.91 1.49 14.42
C LEU A 276 -22.09 0.57 14.09
N LYS A 277 -21.94 -0.33 13.11
CA LYS A 277 -22.94 -1.36 12.82
C LYS A 277 -23.14 -2.29 14.02
N ALA A 278 -22.06 -2.70 14.68
CA ALA A 278 -22.13 -3.52 15.89
C ALA A 278 -22.83 -2.79 17.06
N ALA A 279 -22.71 -1.46 17.12
CA ALA A 279 -23.42 -0.60 18.06
C ALA A 279 -24.88 -0.29 17.63
N GLY A 280 -25.37 -0.85 16.53
CA GLY A 280 -26.76 -0.74 16.09
C GLY A 280 -27.09 0.46 15.19
N ALA A 281 -26.08 1.17 14.70
CA ALA A 281 -26.27 2.25 13.73
C ALA A 281 -26.47 1.72 12.30
N GLU A 282 -27.22 2.48 11.49
CA GLU A 282 -27.26 2.30 10.04
C GLU A 282 -26.08 3.04 9.42
N VAL A 283 -25.15 2.33 8.76
CA VAL A 283 -23.94 2.94 8.20
C VAL A 283 -23.95 2.90 6.68
N ILE A 284 -23.74 4.05 6.06
CA ILE A 284 -23.54 4.22 4.61
C ILE A 284 -22.12 4.73 4.40
N LEU A 285 -21.39 4.15 3.45
CA LEU A 285 -20.09 4.67 3.01
C LEU A 285 -20.28 5.46 1.71
N THR A 286 -19.62 6.60 1.56
CA THR A 286 -19.59 7.29 0.25
C THR A 286 -18.89 6.42 -0.80
N ARG A 287 -17.79 5.77 -0.40
CA ARG A 287 -17.12 4.68 -1.15
C ARG A 287 -16.71 3.52 -0.24
N ASP A 288 -16.77 2.32 -0.78
CA ASP A 288 -16.36 1.06 -0.14
C ASP A 288 -15.18 0.38 -0.86
N THR A 289 -14.79 0.92 -2.02
CA THR A 289 -13.64 0.53 -2.85
C THR A 289 -12.72 1.73 -3.13
N ASP A 290 -11.60 1.48 -3.80
CA ASP A 290 -10.70 2.52 -4.30
C ASP A 290 -11.24 3.19 -5.57
N LYS A 291 -12.32 3.94 -5.42
CA LYS A 291 -12.92 4.74 -6.49
C LYS A 291 -12.81 6.23 -6.19
N PHE A 292 -12.58 7.00 -7.23
CA PHE A 292 -12.69 8.46 -7.16
C PHE A 292 -14.16 8.86 -6.98
N LEU A 293 -14.41 9.88 -6.17
CA LEU A 293 -15.71 10.51 -5.99
C LEU A 293 -15.54 12.02 -5.86
N ASP A 294 -16.34 12.76 -6.61
CA ASP A 294 -16.39 14.22 -6.54
C ASP A 294 -16.90 14.70 -5.16
N LEU A 295 -16.44 15.88 -4.76
CA LEU A 295 -16.79 16.45 -3.46
C LEU A 295 -18.30 16.72 -3.30
N SER A 296 -18.99 17.05 -4.40
CA SER A 296 -20.45 17.22 -4.43
C SER A 296 -21.18 15.92 -4.19
N ASP A 297 -20.73 14.83 -4.79
CA ASP A 297 -21.38 13.52 -4.74
C ASP A 297 -21.34 12.96 -3.33
N ARG A 298 -20.24 13.21 -2.61
CA ARG A 298 -20.10 12.85 -1.17
C ARG A 298 -21.18 13.53 -0.32
N VAL A 299 -21.46 14.81 -0.59
CA VAL A 299 -22.52 15.57 0.09
C VAL A 299 -23.90 15.06 -0.32
N GLU A 300 -24.12 14.79 -1.60
CA GLU A 300 -25.39 14.27 -2.10
C GLU A 300 -25.74 12.92 -1.47
N ILE A 301 -24.77 12.01 -1.35
CA ILE A 301 -24.97 10.73 -0.64
C ILE A 301 -25.45 10.97 0.79
N SER A 302 -24.87 11.95 1.49
CA SER A 302 -25.27 12.30 2.86
C SER A 302 -26.73 12.75 2.93
N GLN A 303 -27.11 13.68 2.07
CA GLN A 303 -28.43 14.30 2.04
C GLN A 303 -29.51 13.35 1.53
N ALA A 304 -29.24 12.63 0.44
CA ALA A 304 -30.17 11.67 -0.16
C ALA A 304 -30.51 10.53 0.81
N ASN A 305 -29.53 10.11 1.62
CA ASN A 305 -29.75 9.13 2.67
C ASN A 305 -30.33 9.72 3.95
N LYS A 306 -30.57 11.04 4.07
CA LYS A 306 -31.09 11.67 5.29
C LYS A 306 -30.27 11.29 6.53
N ALA A 307 -28.95 11.34 6.41
CA ALA A 307 -28.07 10.99 7.51
C ALA A 307 -28.30 11.90 8.72
N ASP A 308 -28.20 11.33 9.92
CA ASP A 308 -28.19 12.07 11.19
C ASP A 308 -26.84 12.79 11.37
N VAL A 309 -25.74 12.16 10.95
CA VAL A 309 -24.38 12.72 10.96
C VAL A 309 -23.59 12.28 9.74
N PHE A 310 -22.67 13.14 9.29
CA PHE A 310 -21.67 12.88 8.26
C PHE A 310 -20.26 12.99 8.85
N ILE A 311 -19.41 11.99 8.62
CA ILE A 311 -18.04 11.95 9.13
C ILE A 311 -17.10 11.67 7.96
N SER A 312 -16.24 12.63 7.62
CA SER A 312 -15.17 12.44 6.65
C SER A 312 -13.87 12.08 7.37
N LEU A 313 -13.19 11.02 6.93
CA LEU A 313 -11.98 10.48 7.57
C LEU A 313 -10.77 10.73 6.66
N HIS A 314 -9.76 11.37 7.23
CA HIS A 314 -8.54 11.81 6.58
C HIS A 314 -7.30 11.57 7.45
N TYR A 315 -6.13 11.63 6.83
CA TYR A 315 -4.85 11.77 7.53
C TYR A 315 -4.07 12.96 6.96
N ASN A 316 -3.49 13.73 7.86
CA ASN A 316 -2.99 15.05 7.58
C ASN A 316 -1.58 15.03 7.01
N SER A 317 -1.15 16.19 6.54
CA SER A 317 0.21 16.50 6.16
C SER A 317 0.61 17.89 6.66
N GLY A 318 1.86 18.06 7.04
CA GLY A 318 2.37 19.31 7.55
C GLY A 318 3.89 19.32 7.65
N LYS A 319 4.41 20.06 8.63
CA LYS A 319 5.85 20.03 8.94
C LYS A 319 6.22 18.65 9.48
N ALA A 320 7.50 18.27 9.38
CA ALA A 320 7.98 16.96 9.84
C ALA A 320 7.70 16.66 11.33
N ASN A 321 7.49 17.69 12.16
CA ASN A 321 7.16 17.56 13.57
C ASN A 321 5.66 17.81 13.89
N SER A 322 4.83 18.12 12.90
CA SER A 322 3.37 18.18 13.07
C SER A 322 2.87 16.82 13.55
N ARG A 323 1.94 16.81 14.50
CA ARG A 323 1.42 15.58 15.08
C ARG A 323 0.05 15.78 15.72
N GLY A 324 -0.68 14.69 15.93
CA GLY A 324 -1.92 14.65 16.67
C GLY A 324 -3.17 14.62 15.80
N ILE A 325 -4.31 14.52 16.47
CA ILE A 325 -5.63 14.45 15.85
C ILE A 325 -6.27 15.84 15.82
N ILE A 326 -6.89 16.20 14.70
CA ILE A 326 -7.64 17.46 14.54
C ILE A 326 -9.03 17.15 13.99
N SER A 327 -10.06 17.70 14.63
CA SER A 327 -11.43 17.65 14.12
C SER A 327 -11.80 19.00 13.51
N PHE A 328 -12.31 19.01 12.29
CA PHE A 328 -12.77 20.21 11.61
C PHE A 328 -14.28 20.26 11.50
N TYR A 329 -14.85 21.44 11.75
CA TYR A 329 -16.28 21.74 11.59
C TYR A 329 -16.48 22.99 10.75
N TYR A 330 -17.65 23.15 10.12
CA TYR A 330 -18.00 24.37 9.40
C TYR A 330 -18.89 25.31 10.22
N SER A 331 -19.97 24.78 10.80
CA SER A 331 -20.93 25.55 11.59
C SER A 331 -20.67 25.43 13.09
N GLU A 332 -20.43 26.57 13.75
CA GLU A 332 -20.31 26.66 15.22
C GLU A 332 -21.53 26.08 15.96
N GLN A 333 -22.74 26.24 15.41
CA GLN A 333 -23.96 25.79 16.07
C GLN A 333 -24.31 24.34 15.74
N ARG A 334 -24.16 23.94 14.47
CA ARG A 334 -24.61 22.62 13.99
C ARG A 334 -23.53 21.54 14.14
N ASP A 335 -22.29 21.87 13.80
CA ASP A 335 -21.23 20.88 13.57
C ASP A 335 -20.26 20.79 14.75
N LYS A 336 -19.96 21.92 15.40
CA LYS A 336 -18.98 21.96 16.50
C LYS A 336 -19.30 21.05 17.68
N PRO A 337 -20.55 20.91 18.15
CA PRO A 337 -20.84 19.97 19.24
C PRO A 337 -20.43 18.53 18.90
N LEU A 338 -20.72 18.09 17.67
CA LEU A 338 -20.29 16.78 17.16
C LEU A 338 -18.76 16.67 17.10
N ALA A 339 -18.09 17.68 16.56
CA ALA A 339 -16.62 17.70 16.47
C ALA A 339 -15.94 17.67 17.84
N ALA A 340 -16.49 18.38 18.84
CA ALA A 340 -15.95 18.44 20.19
C ALA A 340 -16.06 17.08 20.91
N ASP A 341 -17.21 16.41 20.81
CA ASP A 341 -17.40 15.09 21.44
C ASP A 341 -16.53 14.02 20.79
N LEU A 342 -16.41 14.02 19.45
CA LEU A 342 -15.51 13.12 18.73
C LEU A 342 -14.04 13.40 19.04
N GLN A 343 -13.61 14.66 19.03
CA GLN A 343 -12.23 15.04 19.38
C GLN A 343 -11.87 14.51 20.77
N LYS A 344 -12.72 14.76 21.77
CA LYS A 344 -12.48 14.32 23.15
C LYS A 344 -12.33 12.80 23.23
N ALA A 345 -13.23 12.04 22.59
CA ALA A 345 -13.18 10.58 22.59
C ALA A 345 -11.93 10.05 21.87
N LEU A 346 -11.58 10.63 20.72
CA LEU A 346 -10.39 10.27 19.94
C LEU A 346 -9.11 10.42 20.77
N ILE A 347 -8.96 11.53 21.49
CA ILE A 347 -7.78 11.73 22.34
C ILE A 347 -7.77 10.76 23.52
N ALA A 348 -8.90 10.56 24.18
CA ALA A 348 -9.00 9.67 25.34
C ALA A 348 -8.64 8.22 25.00
N VAL A 349 -9.10 7.71 23.85
CA VAL A 349 -8.92 6.30 23.46
C VAL A 349 -7.58 6.07 22.75
N THR A 350 -7.18 6.97 21.85
CA THR A 350 -5.94 6.76 21.05
C THR A 350 -4.68 7.14 21.81
N GLY A 351 -4.77 8.10 22.75
CA GLY A 351 -3.61 8.70 23.41
C GLY A 351 -2.77 9.60 22.51
N MET A 352 -3.26 9.94 21.31
CA MET A 352 -2.59 10.86 20.38
C MET A 352 -2.51 12.27 20.96
N ALA A 353 -1.59 13.08 20.40
CA ALA A 353 -1.54 14.50 20.75
C ALA A 353 -2.86 15.20 20.37
N ASP A 354 -3.36 16.05 21.27
CA ASP A 354 -4.59 16.80 21.04
C ASP A 354 -4.31 18.04 20.18
N GLY A 355 -4.80 18.02 18.96
CA GLY A 355 -4.84 19.21 18.12
C GLY A 355 -5.98 20.15 18.50
N GLY A 356 -7.10 19.63 19.01
CA GLY A 356 -8.36 20.33 19.23
C GLY A 356 -9.25 20.41 18.00
N ASP A 357 -10.50 20.80 18.20
CA ASP A 357 -11.45 21.10 17.15
C ASP A 357 -11.28 22.55 16.63
N ARG A 358 -11.48 22.79 15.33
CA ARG A 358 -11.51 24.15 14.78
C ARG A 358 -12.31 24.28 13.49
N PHE A 359 -12.67 25.52 13.17
CA PHE A 359 -13.32 25.85 11.91
C PHE A 359 -12.49 25.38 10.69
N GLY A 360 -13.15 24.76 9.71
CA GLY A 360 -12.58 24.32 8.44
C GLY A 360 -13.56 24.58 7.28
N ASN A 361 -13.10 25.31 6.26
CA ASN A 361 -13.91 25.68 5.10
C ASN A 361 -13.87 24.62 3.97
N TYR A 362 -14.11 23.35 4.33
CA TYR A 362 -14.08 22.22 3.38
C TYR A 362 -15.42 22.04 2.68
N HIS A 363 -15.42 21.67 1.39
CA HIS A 363 -16.63 21.52 0.59
C HIS A 363 -17.64 20.56 1.26
N VAL A 364 -17.17 19.39 1.68
CA VAL A 364 -18.01 18.35 2.30
C VAL A 364 -18.64 18.75 3.64
N LEU A 365 -18.15 19.83 4.27
CA LEU A 365 -18.72 20.38 5.51
C LEU A 365 -19.60 21.60 5.23
N ARG A 366 -19.09 22.54 4.42
CA ARG A 366 -19.77 23.80 4.07
C ARG A 366 -21.07 23.54 3.31
N ASN A 367 -21.03 22.62 2.34
CA ASN A 367 -22.15 22.35 1.44
C ASN A 367 -23.08 21.26 1.96
N ASN A 368 -22.73 20.62 3.08
CA ASN A 368 -23.60 19.64 3.72
C ASN A 368 -24.52 20.31 4.74
N THR A 369 -25.81 19.98 4.68
CA THR A 369 -26.84 20.48 5.61
C THR A 369 -26.97 19.60 6.84
N THR A 370 -26.51 18.34 6.75
CA THR A 370 -26.39 17.39 7.87
C THR A 370 -25.26 17.82 8.81
N PRO A 371 -25.39 17.64 10.14
CA PRO A 371 -24.28 17.79 11.07
C PRO A 371 -23.04 17.01 10.58
N SER A 372 -21.93 17.71 10.38
CA SER A 372 -20.78 17.17 9.65
C SER A 372 -19.45 17.50 10.30
N VAL A 373 -18.52 16.56 10.25
CA VAL A 373 -17.15 16.70 10.75
C VAL A 373 -16.16 16.08 9.77
N LEU A 374 -14.96 16.66 9.67
CA LEU A 374 -13.81 16.05 9.02
C LEU A 374 -12.74 15.76 10.07
N LEU A 375 -12.34 14.50 10.19
CA LEU A 375 -11.36 14.03 11.16
C LEU A 375 -10.02 13.84 10.47
N GLU A 376 -9.00 14.55 10.95
CA GLU A 376 -7.60 14.30 10.62
C GLU A 376 -6.98 13.43 11.70
N LEU A 377 -6.73 12.16 11.38
CA LEU A 377 -6.44 11.11 12.36
C LEU A 377 -4.92 10.91 12.61
N GLY A 378 -4.12 11.98 12.47
CA GLY A 378 -2.66 11.94 12.55
C GLY A 378 -2.00 12.44 11.27
N PHE A 379 -0.67 12.58 11.28
CA PHE A 379 0.10 13.18 10.18
C PHE A 379 0.97 12.15 9.45
N LEU A 380 0.67 11.87 8.18
CA LEU A 380 1.51 11.01 7.33
C LEU A 380 2.87 11.67 7.00
N SER A 381 2.98 12.99 7.15
CA SER A 381 4.25 13.72 7.06
C SER A 381 5.17 13.54 8.28
N ASN A 382 4.68 12.93 9.35
CA ASN A 382 5.45 12.63 10.55
C ASN A 382 5.79 11.13 10.56
N PRO A 383 7.06 10.74 10.39
CA PRO A 383 7.45 9.34 10.28
C PRO A 383 6.96 8.44 11.43
N LYS A 384 6.90 8.97 12.65
CA LYS A 384 6.45 8.20 13.82
C LYS A 384 4.94 8.03 13.84
N GLU A 385 4.19 9.05 13.42
CA GLU A 385 2.75 8.93 13.32
C GLU A 385 2.36 8.05 12.14
N GLU A 386 3.02 8.17 10.99
CA GLU A 386 2.79 7.28 9.84
C GLU A 386 2.89 5.80 10.24
N GLU A 387 3.94 5.41 10.96
CA GLU A 387 4.07 4.05 11.49
C GLU A 387 2.93 3.68 12.44
N ALA A 388 2.56 4.58 13.37
CA ALA A 388 1.53 4.31 14.35
C ALA A 388 0.14 4.16 13.70
N VAL A 389 -0.22 5.05 12.78
CA VAL A 389 -1.56 5.11 12.19
C VAL A 389 -1.85 3.97 11.21
N ASN A 390 -0.81 3.37 10.63
CA ASN A 390 -0.94 2.20 9.76
C ASN A 390 -1.31 0.93 10.53
N THR A 391 -1.13 0.88 11.86
CA THR A 391 -1.44 -0.32 12.63
C THR A 391 -2.95 -0.54 12.74
N VAL A 392 -3.38 -1.80 12.66
CA VAL A 392 -4.79 -2.19 12.87
C VAL A 392 -5.27 -1.79 14.26
N ASP A 393 -4.40 -1.89 15.27
CA ASP A 393 -4.73 -1.48 16.64
C ASP A 393 -5.06 0.01 16.74
N TYR A 394 -4.32 0.88 16.04
CA TYR A 394 -4.66 2.29 15.96
C TYR A 394 -6.03 2.51 15.30
N GLN A 395 -6.29 1.85 14.16
CA GLN A 395 -7.54 2.00 13.43
C GLN A 395 -8.74 1.48 14.25
N ARG A 396 -8.58 0.42 15.04
CA ARG A 396 -9.59 -0.07 15.98
C ARG A 396 -9.83 0.89 17.14
N LYS A 397 -8.79 1.53 17.66
CA LYS A 397 -8.93 2.60 18.67
C LYS A 397 -9.69 3.80 18.11
N VAL A 398 -9.45 4.18 16.85
CA VAL A 398 -10.27 5.20 16.16
C VAL A 398 -11.73 4.76 16.08
N ALA A 399 -11.99 3.50 15.70
CA ALA A 399 -13.35 2.97 15.63
C ALA A 399 -14.08 3.01 16.99
N GLU A 400 -13.40 2.60 18.06
CA GLU A 400 -13.91 2.70 19.43
C GLU A 400 -14.19 4.15 19.84
N ALA A 401 -13.26 5.06 19.57
CA ALA A 401 -13.43 6.47 19.87
C ALA A 401 -14.60 7.12 19.13
N VAL A 402 -14.80 6.78 17.85
CA VAL A 402 -15.92 7.30 17.06
C VAL A 402 -17.25 6.80 17.61
N VAL A 403 -17.34 5.53 18.02
CA VAL A 403 -18.54 5.00 18.70
C VAL A 403 -18.82 5.81 19.97
N GLN A 404 -17.84 5.93 20.87
CA GLN A 404 -18.01 6.65 22.14
C GLN A 404 -18.36 8.12 21.95
N GLY A 405 -17.68 8.81 21.02
CA GLY A 405 -17.95 10.22 20.71
C GLY A 405 -19.37 10.43 20.16
N LEU A 406 -19.86 9.52 19.31
CA LEU A 406 -21.24 9.61 18.82
C LEU A 406 -22.28 9.26 19.88
N GLN A 407 -22.01 8.30 20.76
CA GLN A 407 -22.88 8.01 21.89
C GLN A 407 -23.05 9.23 22.78
N GLN A 408 -21.94 9.90 23.12
CA GLN A 408 -21.95 11.16 23.86
C GLN A 408 -22.72 12.27 23.14
N TYR A 409 -22.54 12.39 21.82
CA TYR A 409 -23.24 13.39 21.01
C TYR A 409 -24.75 13.18 20.95
N PHE A 410 -25.21 11.94 20.79
CA PHE A 410 -26.64 11.61 20.68
C PHE A 410 -27.35 11.49 22.04
N GLU A 411 -26.63 11.17 23.12
CA GLU A 411 -27.18 11.04 24.48
C GLU A 411 -26.36 11.83 25.52
N PRO A 412 -26.33 13.18 25.47
CA PRO A 412 -25.42 13.99 26.27
C PRO A 412 -25.67 13.95 27.80
N ASP A 413 -26.85 13.51 28.22
CA ASP A 413 -27.30 13.53 29.62
C ASP A 413 -26.94 12.26 30.43
N LYS A 414 -26.45 11.19 29.78
CA LYS A 414 -25.95 9.99 30.46
C LYS A 414 -24.46 10.13 30.72
N LYS A 415 -24.08 10.98 31.67
CA LYS A 415 -22.74 10.91 32.25
C LYS A 415 -22.68 9.69 33.16
N GLU A 416 -21.69 8.82 32.95
CA GLU A 416 -21.30 7.80 33.94
C GLU A 416 -20.92 8.42 35.29
#